data_AF-A0A8W8N5F3-F1
#
_entry.id   AF-A0A8W8N5F3-F1
#
_cell.length_a   1.000
_cell.length_b   1.000
_cell.length_c   1.000
_cell.angle_alpha   90.00
_cell.angle_beta   90.00
_cell.angle_gamma   90.00
#
_symmetry.space_group_name_H-M   'P 1'
#
loop_
_entity.id
_entity.type
_entity.pdbx_description
1 polymer ?
#
loop_
_entity_poly.entity_id
_entity_poly.type
_entity_poly.pdbx_seq_one_letter_code
_entity_poly.pdbx_strand_id
1 'polypeptide(L)'
;AITSRWDVDLQVNVREDIVLEGLYKVSGTASKLGKHNTFHHFTLLHDVNVENLEMALESPMKMGVQSKATESTRSRIKNLSECDFTIDFMSLVDVIGHQFYKEAGVQGEIEWINPKDESVFPGVSEIRKLAEGWEWKFGKTPKFSTNRTFTSDKLGTELSLICNFEKGRIHRAEIVCDCSIPTVKEYTDTLQRELLGQRLCREDLNQVLKVHDLSHLVRHEQLVIEWINQCCVQALCTGV
;
A
#
# COMPACT_ATOMS: atom_id res chain seq x y z
N ALA A 1 16.02 -24.56 -12.68
CA ALA A 1 16.81 -23.52 -13.37
C ALA A 1 17.94 -23.02 -12.47
N ILE A 2 17.62 -22.21 -11.45
CA ILE A 2 18.61 -21.58 -10.55
C ILE A 2 19.48 -22.64 -9.85
N THR A 3 18.87 -23.62 -9.18
CA THR A 3 19.58 -24.71 -8.48
C THR A 3 20.42 -25.61 -9.39
N SER A 4 20.21 -25.55 -10.71
CA SER A 4 21.01 -26.30 -11.69
C SER A 4 22.28 -25.56 -12.10
N ARG A 5 22.34 -24.24 -11.85
CA ARG A 5 23.44 -23.37 -12.21
C ARG A 5 24.27 -22.94 -11.01
N TRP A 6 23.61 -22.67 -9.88
CA TRP A 6 24.22 -22.23 -8.63
C TRP A 6 23.91 -23.21 -7.51
N ASP A 7 24.85 -23.35 -6.57
CA ASP A 7 24.71 -24.21 -5.39
C ASP A 7 23.91 -23.47 -4.30
N VAL A 8 22.58 -23.42 -4.49
CA VAL A 8 21.63 -22.77 -3.58
C VAL A 8 20.51 -23.74 -3.20
N ASP A 9 20.18 -23.79 -1.91
CA ASP A 9 19.09 -24.62 -1.39
C ASP A 9 17.74 -23.89 -1.55
N LEU A 10 17.10 -24.08 -2.70
CA LEU A 10 15.78 -23.52 -2.99
C LEU A 10 14.71 -24.62 -3.00
N GLN A 11 13.63 -24.37 -2.27
CA GLN A 11 12.50 -25.28 -2.13
C GLN A 11 11.19 -24.53 -2.30
N VAL A 12 10.14 -25.22 -2.73
CA VAL A 12 8.78 -24.67 -2.76
C VAL A 12 8.09 -25.05 -1.46
N ASN A 13 7.57 -24.06 -0.73
CA ASN A 13 6.84 -24.33 0.51
C ASN A 13 5.36 -24.66 0.25
N VAL A 14 4.59 -24.95 1.30
CA VAL A 14 3.15 -25.29 1.21
C VAL A 14 2.26 -24.17 0.69
N ARG A 15 2.78 -22.93 0.60
CA ARG A 15 2.08 -21.76 0.05
C ARG A 15 2.54 -21.43 -1.37
N GLU A 16 3.33 -22.31 -1.99
CA GLU A 16 3.91 -22.12 -3.32
C GLU A 16 4.94 -20.97 -3.40
N ASP A 17 5.45 -20.48 -2.25
CA ASP A 17 6.60 -19.58 -2.25
C ASP A 17 7.88 -20.36 -2.52
N ILE A 18 8.86 -19.74 -3.19
CA ILE A 18 10.23 -20.26 -3.21
C ILE A 18 10.96 -19.75 -1.96
N VAL A 19 11.46 -20.69 -1.17
CA VAL A 19 12.20 -20.45 0.06
C VAL A 19 13.64 -20.95 -0.07
N LEU A 20 14.56 -20.17 0.46
CA LEU A 20 15.98 -20.44 0.58
C LEU A 20 16.29 -20.98 1.97
N GLU A 21 17.09 -22.04 2.04
CA GLU A 21 17.52 -22.69 3.30
C GLU A 21 16.32 -23.08 4.20
N GLY A 22 15.16 -23.36 3.58
CA GLY A 22 13.90 -23.64 4.27
C GLY A 22 13.30 -22.49 5.09
N LEU A 23 13.93 -21.30 5.10
CA LEU A 23 13.60 -20.21 6.03
C LEU A 23 13.27 -18.88 5.35
N TYR A 24 14.06 -18.48 4.34
CA TYR A 24 13.96 -17.16 3.75
C TYR A 24 13.17 -17.19 2.46
N LYS A 25 12.03 -16.50 2.40
CA LYS A 25 11.28 -16.35 1.15
C LYS A 25 12.09 -15.49 0.17
N VAL A 26 12.37 -16.06 -1.00
CA VAL A 26 13.05 -15.36 -2.11
C VAL A 26 12.11 -15.10 -3.28
N SER A 27 10.95 -15.76 -3.33
CA SER A 27 9.92 -15.52 -4.33
C SER A 27 8.53 -15.60 -3.74
N GLY A 28 7.65 -14.70 -4.16
CA GLY A 28 6.21 -14.79 -3.94
C GLY A 28 5.49 -14.91 -5.28
N THR A 29 4.40 -15.66 -5.29
CA THR A 29 3.59 -15.87 -6.49
C THR A 29 2.16 -15.38 -6.31
N ALA A 30 1.52 -15.02 -7.42
CA ALA A 30 0.09 -14.81 -7.52
C ALA A 30 -0.41 -15.29 -8.88
N SER A 31 -1.68 -15.71 -8.91
CA SER A 31 -2.32 -16.23 -10.11
C SER A 31 -3.68 -15.61 -10.33
N LYS A 32 -4.04 -15.43 -11.61
CA LYS A 32 -5.37 -14.99 -12.04
C LYS A 32 -5.93 -15.96 -13.06
N LEU A 33 -7.11 -16.50 -12.77
CA LEU A 33 -7.88 -17.30 -13.70
C LEU A 33 -8.88 -16.40 -14.43
N GLY A 34 -8.70 -16.24 -15.74
CA GLY A 34 -9.66 -15.63 -16.64
C GLY A 34 -10.53 -16.68 -17.33
N LYS A 35 -11.53 -16.22 -18.10
CA LYS A 35 -12.44 -17.12 -18.84
C LYS A 35 -11.70 -17.94 -19.92
N HIS A 36 -10.71 -17.33 -20.57
CA HIS A 36 -10.00 -17.92 -21.71
C HIS A 36 -8.49 -18.01 -21.51
N ASN A 37 -7.98 -17.48 -20.40
CA ASN A 37 -6.56 -17.40 -20.11
C ASN A 37 -6.31 -17.57 -18.62
N THR A 38 -5.10 -18.01 -18.31
CA THR A 38 -4.58 -18.09 -16.95
C THR A 38 -3.27 -17.34 -16.93
N PHE A 39 -3.02 -16.62 -15.85
CA PHE A 39 -1.78 -15.88 -15.67
C PHE A 39 -1.21 -16.22 -14.31
N HIS A 40 0.02 -16.73 -14.29
CA HIS A 40 0.81 -16.94 -13.10
C HIS A 40 1.99 -15.98 -13.19
N HIS A 41 2.20 -15.19 -12.14
CA HIS A 41 3.37 -14.32 -12.04
C HIS A 41 4.01 -14.47 -10.69
N PHE A 42 5.31 -14.22 -10.65
CA PHE A 42 6.09 -14.25 -9.43
C PHE A 42 7.10 -13.11 -9.40
N THR A 43 7.61 -12.84 -8.21
CA THR A 43 8.75 -11.96 -7.99
C THR A 43 9.94 -12.80 -7.58
N LEU A 44 11.17 -12.40 -7.94
CA LEU A 44 12.39 -13.01 -7.40
C LEU A 44 13.23 -11.92 -6.75
N LEU A 45 13.56 -12.09 -5.47
CA LEU A 45 14.41 -11.15 -4.73
C LEU A 45 15.86 -11.38 -5.13
N HIS A 46 16.35 -10.54 -6.06
CA HIS A 46 17.73 -10.59 -6.52
C HIS A 46 18.65 -9.70 -5.69
N ASP A 47 18.42 -8.38 -5.69
CA ASP A 47 19.24 -7.39 -5.00
C ASP A 47 18.39 -6.18 -4.56
N VAL A 48 17.29 -6.44 -3.85
CA VAL A 48 16.39 -5.38 -3.37
C VAL A 48 16.94 -4.72 -2.11
N ASN A 49 16.69 -3.42 -1.95
CA ASN A 49 16.88 -2.76 -0.65
C ASN A 49 15.80 -3.27 0.33
N VAL A 50 16.22 -4.15 1.25
CA VAL A 50 15.35 -4.81 2.22
C VAL A 50 14.70 -3.80 3.17
N GLU A 51 15.43 -2.77 3.61
CA GLU A 51 14.89 -1.75 4.53
C GLU A 51 13.74 -0.97 3.88
N ASN A 52 13.90 -0.54 2.63
CA ASN A 52 12.86 0.15 1.88
C ASN A 52 11.63 -0.73 1.68
N LEU A 53 11.84 -2.02 1.39
CA LEU A 53 10.75 -2.98 1.23
C LEU A 53 9.99 -3.19 2.55
N GLU A 54 10.71 -3.33 3.67
CA GLU A 54 10.10 -3.51 4.99
C GLU A 54 9.30 -2.28 5.41
N MET A 55 9.82 -1.07 5.19
CA MET A 55 9.10 0.18 5.44
C MET A 55 7.83 0.28 4.59
N ALA A 56 7.90 -0.06 3.29
CA ALA A 56 6.75 0.00 2.39
C ALA A 56 5.66 -1.05 2.71
N LEU A 57 6.03 -2.14 3.38
CA LEU A 57 5.12 -3.24 3.76
C LEU A 57 4.64 -3.15 5.22
N GLU A 58 4.92 -2.05 5.93
CA GLU A 58 4.37 -1.86 7.25
C GLU A 58 2.84 -1.74 7.21
N SER A 59 2.16 -2.61 7.97
CA SER A 59 0.70 -2.70 7.90
C SER A 59 0.04 -1.63 8.76
N PRO A 60 -0.90 -0.85 8.20
CA PRO A 60 -1.71 0.09 8.97
C PRO A 60 -2.76 -0.62 9.84
N MET A 61 -2.87 -1.95 9.82
CA MET A 61 -3.77 -2.67 10.75
C MET A 61 -3.31 -2.58 12.21
N LYS A 62 -1.99 -2.46 12.45
CA LYS A 62 -1.47 -2.08 13.78
C LYS A 62 -2.03 -0.73 14.27
N MET A 63 -2.48 0.07 13.31
CA MET A 63 -2.98 1.41 13.45
C MET A 63 -4.53 1.43 13.44
N GLY A 64 -5.18 0.40 13.99
CA GLY A 64 -6.63 0.42 14.26
C GLY A 64 -7.53 0.42 13.02
N VAL A 65 -6.97 0.08 11.86
CA VAL A 65 -7.73 -0.13 10.62
C VAL A 65 -8.48 -1.47 10.71
N GLN A 66 -9.78 -1.44 10.46
CA GLN A 66 -10.62 -2.64 10.38
C GLN A 66 -11.08 -2.84 8.93
N SER A 67 -10.75 -3.99 8.34
CA SER A 67 -11.08 -4.31 6.95
C SER A 67 -11.39 -5.79 6.77
N LYS A 68 -12.12 -6.13 5.70
CA LYS A 68 -12.31 -7.52 5.26
C LYS A 68 -11.29 -7.96 4.20
N ALA A 69 -10.29 -7.13 3.92
CA ALA A 69 -9.22 -7.48 3.00
C ALA A 69 -8.40 -8.68 3.53
N THR A 70 -7.92 -9.52 2.62
CA THR A 70 -7.00 -10.60 2.97
C THR A 70 -5.69 -10.02 3.48
N GLU A 71 -5.29 -10.39 4.70
CA GLU A 71 -4.05 -9.93 5.30
C GLU A 71 -2.83 -10.56 4.63
N SER A 72 -1.79 -9.76 4.40
CA SER A 72 -0.51 -10.25 3.90
C SER A 72 0.18 -11.12 4.97
N THR A 73 0.58 -12.34 4.62
CA THR A 73 1.37 -13.18 5.53
C THR A 73 2.84 -12.77 5.49
N ARG A 74 3.37 -12.29 6.61
CA ARG A 74 4.78 -11.91 6.73
C ARG A 74 5.69 -13.14 6.58
N SER A 75 6.86 -12.93 6.01
CA SER A 75 7.91 -13.95 5.87
C SER A 75 9.25 -13.26 5.98
N ARG A 76 10.25 -13.95 6.53
CA ARG A 76 11.64 -13.50 6.45
C ARG A 76 12.06 -13.59 4.99
N ILE A 77 12.81 -12.61 4.52
CA ILE A 77 13.25 -12.55 3.13
C ILE A 77 14.78 -12.48 3.07
N LYS A 78 15.34 -12.83 1.91
CA LYS A 78 16.76 -12.69 1.61
C LYS A 78 16.94 -12.50 0.11
N ASN A 79 17.95 -11.74 -0.29
CA ASN A 79 18.30 -11.61 -1.70
C ASN A 79 19.14 -12.80 -2.17
N LEU A 80 18.96 -13.19 -3.43
CA LEU A 80 19.80 -14.21 -4.04
C LEU A 80 21.25 -13.74 -4.23
N SER A 81 21.49 -12.43 -4.45
CA SER A 81 22.84 -11.85 -4.56
C SER A 81 23.69 -12.05 -3.30
N GLU A 82 23.04 -12.22 -2.14
CA GLU A 82 23.70 -12.48 -0.86
C GLU A 82 24.16 -13.94 -0.71
N CYS A 83 23.63 -14.86 -1.52
CA CYS A 83 24.01 -16.28 -1.50
C CYS A 83 25.26 -16.52 -2.34
N ASP A 84 25.28 -15.96 -3.54
CA ASP A 84 26.37 -16.07 -4.48
C ASP A 84 26.40 -14.78 -5.33
N PHE A 85 27.53 -14.07 -5.26
CA PHE A 85 27.74 -12.79 -5.95
C PHE A 85 27.75 -12.93 -7.48
N THR A 86 27.86 -14.15 -8.01
CA THR A 86 27.76 -14.44 -9.45
C THR A 86 26.31 -14.55 -9.93
N ILE A 87 25.33 -14.54 -9.02
CA ILE A 87 23.92 -14.42 -9.36
C ILE A 87 23.65 -12.95 -9.66
N ASP A 88 23.64 -12.59 -10.93
CA ASP A 88 23.28 -11.27 -11.42
C ASP A 88 21.94 -11.29 -12.18
N PHE A 89 21.38 -10.12 -12.44
CA PHE A 89 20.09 -10.01 -13.10
C PHE A 89 20.05 -10.67 -14.49
N MET A 90 21.10 -10.49 -15.29
CA MET A 90 21.14 -11.02 -16.65
C MET A 90 21.29 -12.54 -16.64
N SER A 91 22.15 -13.08 -15.78
CA SER A 91 22.30 -14.54 -15.66
C SER A 91 21.03 -15.21 -15.14
N LEU A 92 20.27 -14.57 -14.24
CA LEU A 92 18.95 -15.05 -13.83
C LEU A 92 17.94 -15.08 -14.99
N VAL A 93 17.84 -13.98 -15.75
CA VAL A 93 16.98 -13.89 -16.94
C VAL A 93 17.32 -15.00 -17.94
N ASP A 94 18.61 -15.17 -18.23
CA ASP A 94 19.09 -16.20 -19.15
C ASP A 94 18.75 -17.61 -18.66
N VAL A 95 19.12 -17.97 -17.43
CA VAL A 95 18.92 -19.32 -16.90
C VAL A 95 17.44 -19.68 -16.80
N ILE A 96 16.59 -18.73 -16.42
CA ILE A 96 15.13 -18.94 -16.34
C ILE A 96 14.53 -19.06 -17.74
N GLY A 97 14.87 -18.16 -18.66
CA GLY A 97 14.36 -18.17 -20.04
C GLY A 97 14.74 -19.43 -20.81
N HIS A 98 16.01 -19.86 -20.73
CA HIS A 98 16.46 -21.10 -21.35
C HIS A 98 15.78 -22.33 -20.74
N GLN A 99 15.55 -22.35 -19.41
CA GLN A 99 14.82 -23.44 -18.78
C GLN A 99 13.36 -23.47 -19.27
N PHE A 100 12.71 -22.32 -19.43
CA PHE A 100 11.36 -22.23 -19.96
C PHE A 100 11.27 -22.82 -21.38
N TYR A 101 12.15 -22.44 -22.29
CA TYR A 101 12.20 -23.00 -23.65
C TYR A 101 12.43 -24.51 -23.65
N LYS A 102 13.36 -24.98 -22.81
CA LYS A 102 13.65 -26.41 -22.64
C LYS A 102 12.42 -27.19 -22.16
N GLU A 103 11.70 -26.68 -21.17
CA GLU A 103 10.48 -27.33 -20.64
C GLU A 103 9.32 -27.28 -21.63
N ALA A 104 9.20 -26.20 -22.40
CA ALA A 104 8.18 -26.05 -23.43
C ALA A 104 8.49 -26.86 -24.71
N GLY A 105 9.70 -27.43 -24.83
CA GLY A 105 10.12 -28.21 -25.99
C GLY A 105 10.26 -27.37 -27.28
N VAL A 106 10.51 -26.08 -27.13
CA VAL A 106 10.64 -25.12 -28.23
C VAL A 106 12.00 -24.44 -28.21
N GLN A 107 12.49 -24.04 -29.38
CA GLN A 107 13.66 -23.17 -29.49
C GLN A 107 13.20 -21.72 -29.52
N GLY A 108 13.99 -20.85 -28.90
CA GLY A 108 13.78 -19.42 -28.95
C GLY A 108 14.90 -18.67 -28.22
N GLU A 109 14.87 -17.36 -28.35
CA GLU A 109 15.81 -16.45 -27.69
C GLU A 109 15.06 -15.51 -26.77
N ILE A 110 15.79 -14.85 -25.87
CA ILE A 110 15.23 -13.85 -24.98
C ILE A 110 15.15 -12.53 -25.75
N GLU A 111 13.93 -12.04 -25.93
CA GLU A 111 13.67 -10.78 -26.61
C GLU A 111 13.40 -9.65 -25.62
N TRP A 112 14.16 -8.56 -25.76
CA TRP A 112 13.92 -7.33 -25.02
C TRP A 112 12.81 -6.53 -25.69
N ILE A 113 11.71 -6.34 -24.97
CA ILE A 113 10.56 -5.58 -25.47
C ILE A 113 10.54 -4.17 -24.90
N ASN A 114 10.00 -3.23 -25.69
CA ASN A 114 9.61 -1.91 -25.20
C ASN A 114 8.08 -1.86 -25.08
N PRO A 115 7.50 -1.97 -23.87
CA PRO A 115 6.04 -1.94 -23.68
C PRO A 115 5.38 -0.61 -24.08
N LYS A 116 6.16 0.45 -24.34
CA LYS A 116 5.64 1.75 -24.81
C LYS A 116 5.48 1.81 -26.33
N ASP A 117 5.96 0.80 -27.06
CA ASP A 117 5.76 0.73 -28.49
C ASP A 117 4.32 0.33 -28.81
N GLU A 118 3.48 1.32 -29.08
CA GLU A 118 2.06 1.12 -29.42
C GLU A 118 1.84 0.42 -30.77
N SER A 119 2.86 0.34 -31.64
CA SER A 119 2.76 -0.43 -32.88
C SER A 119 2.80 -1.94 -32.62
N VAL A 120 3.50 -2.36 -31.56
CA VAL A 120 3.63 -3.74 -31.13
C VAL A 120 2.63 -4.10 -30.03
N PHE A 121 2.41 -3.17 -29.09
CA PHE A 121 1.57 -3.36 -27.91
C PHE A 121 0.44 -2.32 -27.83
N PRO A 122 -0.50 -2.33 -28.79
CA PRO A 122 -1.57 -1.33 -28.84
C PRO A 122 -2.44 -1.37 -27.57
N GLY A 123 -2.61 -0.20 -26.95
CA GLY A 123 -3.46 -0.01 -25.77
C GLY A 123 -2.74 -0.16 -24.43
N VAL A 124 -1.46 -0.57 -24.40
CA VAL A 124 -0.70 -0.69 -23.14
C VAL A 124 -0.54 0.66 -22.45
N SER A 125 -0.31 1.75 -23.19
CA SER A 125 -0.24 3.09 -22.59
C SER A 125 -1.55 3.52 -21.95
N GLU A 126 -2.69 3.15 -22.53
CA GLU A 126 -4.00 3.46 -21.95
C GLU A 126 -4.28 2.64 -20.70
N ILE A 127 -3.97 1.33 -20.73
CA ILE A 127 -4.03 0.47 -19.55
C ILE A 127 -3.14 1.02 -18.43
N ARG A 128 -1.94 1.50 -18.77
CA ARG A 128 -1.03 2.13 -17.82
C ARG A 128 -1.65 3.38 -17.19
N LYS A 129 -2.21 4.30 -17.98
CA LYS A 129 -2.88 5.51 -17.46
C LYS A 129 -4.04 5.16 -16.52
N LEU A 130 -4.85 4.17 -16.89
CA LEU A 130 -5.93 3.67 -16.04
C LEU A 130 -5.39 3.10 -14.72
N ALA A 131 -4.31 2.31 -14.79
CA ALA A 131 -3.67 1.72 -13.62
C ALA A 131 -2.97 2.77 -12.72
N GLU A 132 -2.56 3.90 -13.29
CA GLU A 132 -1.98 5.02 -12.55
C GLU A 132 -3.04 5.86 -11.81
N GLY A 133 -4.31 5.77 -12.24
CA GLY A 133 -5.44 6.54 -11.72
C GLY A 133 -5.88 6.14 -10.30
N TRP A 134 -6.46 7.11 -9.59
CA TRP A 134 -6.97 6.92 -8.21
C TRP A 134 -7.99 5.79 -8.11
N GLU A 135 -8.94 5.77 -9.04
CA GLU A 135 -10.05 4.81 -9.06
C GLU A 135 -9.56 3.36 -9.21
N TRP A 136 -8.36 3.16 -9.77
CA TRP A 136 -7.71 1.86 -9.81
C TRP A 136 -6.90 1.58 -8.55
N LYS A 137 -5.93 2.47 -8.21
CA LYS A 137 -5.00 2.25 -7.09
C LYS A 137 -5.69 2.13 -5.74
N PHE A 138 -6.67 3.00 -5.49
CA PHE A 138 -7.32 3.13 -4.18
C PHE A 138 -8.83 2.92 -4.26
N GLY A 139 -9.45 3.20 -5.42
CA GLY A 139 -10.87 2.99 -5.65
C GLY A 139 -11.31 1.53 -5.58
N LYS A 140 -10.38 0.59 -5.76
CA LYS A 140 -10.62 -0.86 -5.64
C LYS A 140 -10.35 -1.42 -4.23
N THR A 141 -9.83 -0.61 -3.31
CA THR A 141 -9.60 -1.04 -1.93
C THR A 141 -10.94 -1.45 -1.29
N PRO A 142 -11.02 -2.63 -0.65
CA PRO A 142 -12.22 -3.04 0.08
C PRO A 142 -12.64 -2.00 1.12
N LYS A 143 -13.93 -1.96 1.46
CA LYS A 143 -14.42 -1.07 2.52
C LYS A 143 -13.66 -1.34 3.82
N PHE A 144 -13.24 -0.28 4.49
CA PHE A 144 -12.56 -0.35 5.77
C PHE A 144 -13.00 0.81 6.67
N SER A 145 -12.69 0.71 7.95
CA SER A 145 -12.93 1.77 8.92
C SER A 145 -11.71 2.01 9.79
N THR A 146 -11.64 3.19 10.39
CA THR A 146 -10.63 3.56 11.39
C THR A 146 -11.34 4.13 12.60
N ASN A 147 -10.86 3.80 13.80
CA ASN A 147 -11.28 4.42 15.04
C ASN A 147 -10.04 4.81 15.84
N ARG A 148 -9.85 6.12 16.06
CA ARG A 148 -8.69 6.70 16.74
C ARG A 148 -9.14 7.61 17.86
N THR A 149 -8.55 7.43 19.04
CA THR A 149 -8.78 8.29 20.19
C THR A 149 -7.47 8.97 20.58
N PHE A 150 -7.53 10.27 20.84
CA PHE A 150 -6.42 11.12 21.24
C PHE A 150 -6.80 11.86 22.52
N THR A 151 -5.89 11.91 23.48
CA THR A 151 -6.09 12.62 24.74
C THR A 151 -5.04 13.71 24.88
N SER A 152 -5.45 14.91 25.32
CA SER A 152 -4.56 16.03 25.62
C SER A 152 -4.67 16.40 27.09
N ASP A 153 -3.67 16.01 27.88
CA ASP A 153 -3.59 16.38 29.31
C ASP A 153 -3.53 17.90 29.51
N LYS A 154 -2.92 18.62 28.56
CA LYS A 154 -2.78 20.09 28.63
C LYS A 154 -4.11 20.82 28.42
N LEU A 155 -4.98 20.27 27.57
CA LEU A 155 -6.28 20.84 27.28
C LEU A 155 -7.39 20.21 28.13
N GLY A 156 -7.11 19.07 28.79
CA GLY A 156 -8.08 18.29 29.53
C GLY A 156 -9.21 17.80 28.61
N THR A 157 -8.86 17.35 27.41
CA THR A 157 -9.82 17.01 26.34
C THR A 157 -9.43 15.72 25.65
N GLU A 158 -10.42 14.93 25.28
CA GLU A 158 -10.33 13.74 24.45
C GLU A 158 -11.07 13.93 23.11
N LEU A 159 -10.45 13.43 22.05
CA LEU A 159 -10.98 13.44 20.68
C LEU A 159 -11.01 12.02 20.14
N SER A 160 -12.18 11.56 19.69
CA SER A 160 -12.32 10.33 18.92
C SER A 160 -12.72 10.64 17.47
N LEU A 161 -11.94 10.12 16.52
CA LEU A 161 -12.22 10.17 15.08
C LEU A 161 -12.55 8.77 14.56
N ILE A 162 -13.77 8.63 14.05
CA ILE A 162 -14.29 7.40 13.45
C ILE A 162 -14.60 7.66 11.98
N CYS A 163 -13.90 6.96 11.09
CA CYS A 163 -14.10 7.11 9.65
C CYS A 163 -14.42 5.77 8.99
N ASN A 164 -15.34 5.79 8.03
CA ASN A 164 -15.61 4.67 7.13
C ASN A 164 -15.21 5.07 5.72
N PHE A 165 -14.55 4.15 5.01
CA PHE A 165 -13.99 4.39 3.70
C PHE A 165 -14.61 3.47 2.65
N GLU A 166 -14.92 4.04 1.50
CA GLU A 166 -15.44 3.32 0.35
C GLU A 166 -14.86 3.94 -0.93
N LYS A 167 -14.40 3.09 -1.86
CA LYS A 167 -13.79 3.52 -3.14
C LYS A 167 -12.64 4.53 -2.94
N GLY A 168 -11.81 4.30 -1.92
CA GLY A 168 -10.68 5.16 -1.60
C GLY A 168 -11.07 6.56 -1.10
N ARG A 169 -12.30 6.75 -0.63
CA ARG A 169 -12.80 8.05 -0.16
C ARG A 169 -13.44 7.92 1.21
N ILE A 170 -13.44 9.01 1.96
CA ILE A 170 -14.16 9.09 3.24
C ILE A 170 -15.66 9.08 2.94
N HIS A 171 -16.35 8.01 3.32
CA HIS A 171 -17.79 7.84 3.15
C HIS A 171 -18.57 8.33 4.37
N ARG A 172 -17.97 8.22 5.57
CA ARG A 172 -18.50 8.75 6.83
C ARG A 172 -17.33 9.22 7.68
N ALA A 173 -17.49 10.37 8.34
CA ALA A 173 -16.58 10.87 9.37
C ALA A 173 -17.41 11.29 10.58
N GLU A 174 -16.98 10.85 11.76
CA GLU A 174 -17.56 11.21 13.05
C GLU A 174 -16.41 11.64 13.97
N ILE A 175 -16.53 12.85 14.51
CA ILE A 175 -15.58 13.52 15.39
C ILE A 175 -16.33 13.77 16.71
N VAL A 176 -15.93 13.03 17.74
CA VAL A 176 -16.46 13.19 19.09
C VAL A 176 -15.39 13.87 19.92
N CYS A 177 -15.66 15.09 20.38
CA CYS A 177 -14.79 15.86 21.26
C CYS A 177 -15.52 16.10 22.57
N ASP A 178 -14.90 15.79 23.71
CA ASP A 178 -15.50 16.01 25.03
C ASP A 178 -15.44 17.48 25.50
N CYS A 179 -14.94 18.38 24.63
CA CYS A 179 -14.95 19.82 24.84
C CYS A 179 -16.36 20.40 24.69
N SER A 180 -16.94 20.90 25.79
CA SER A 180 -18.30 21.46 25.82
C SER A 180 -18.42 22.90 25.27
N ILE A 181 -17.46 23.36 24.47
CA ILE A 181 -17.46 24.71 23.88
C ILE A 181 -18.30 24.72 22.59
N PRO A 182 -19.31 25.61 22.44
CA PRO A 182 -20.18 25.65 21.26
C PRO A 182 -19.44 25.85 19.93
N THR A 183 -18.42 26.72 19.89
CA THR A 183 -17.63 26.99 18.68
C THR A 183 -16.80 25.77 18.26
N VAL A 184 -16.24 25.02 19.22
CA VAL A 184 -15.55 23.75 18.94
C VAL A 184 -16.52 22.72 18.37
N LYS A 185 -17.74 22.63 18.90
CA LYS A 185 -18.76 21.73 18.36
C LYS A 185 -19.18 22.11 16.94
N GLU A 186 -19.40 23.40 16.67
CA GLU A 186 -19.72 23.89 15.33
C GLU A 186 -18.58 23.60 14.34
N TYR A 187 -17.34 23.77 14.81
CA TYR A 187 -16.14 23.45 14.05
C TYR A 187 -16.08 21.96 13.69
N THR A 188 -16.22 21.06 14.67
CA THR A 188 -16.21 19.61 14.42
C THR A 188 -17.38 19.19 13.52
N ASP A 189 -18.56 19.78 13.69
CA ASP A 189 -19.72 19.52 12.84
C ASP A 189 -19.45 19.91 11.38
N THR A 190 -18.75 21.03 11.17
CA THR A 190 -18.34 21.49 9.84
C THR A 190 -17.28 20.60 9.23
N LEU A 191 -16.23 20.29 9.99
CA LEU A 191 -15.12 19.45 9.53
C LEU A 191 -15.61 18.04 9.12
N GLN A 192 -16.52 17.43 9.88
CA GLN A 192 -17.13 16.15 9.51
C GLN A 192 -17.78 16.19 8.13
N ARG A 193 -18.48 17.28 7.77
CA ARG A 193 -19.13 17.44 6.47
C ARG A 193 -18.11 17.64 5.35
N GLU A 194 -17.08 18.44 5.60
CA GLU A 194 -16.04 18.75 4.59
C GLU A 194 -15.14 17.55 4.29
N LEU A 195 -14.96 16.64 5.25
CA LEU A 195 -14.24 15.39 5.06
C LEU A 195 -14.98 14.40 4.15
N LEU A 196 -16.30 14.50 3.99
CA LEU A 196 -17.04 13.56 3.15
C LEU A 196 -16.62 13.66 1.68
N GLY A 197 -16.37 12.50 1.06
CA GLY A 197 -15.99 12.38 -0.34
C GLY A 197 -14.50 12.66 -0.63
N GLN A 198 -13.76 13.19 0.35
CA GLN A 198 -12.33 13.47 0.20
C GLN A 198 -11.54 12.18 -0.03
N ARG A 199 -10.51 12.28 -0.87
CA ARG A 199 -9.54 11.20 -1.03
C ARG A 199 -8.71 11.11 0.23
N LEU A 200 -8.35 9.89 0.61
CA LEU A 200 -7.37 9.63 1.65
C LEU A 200 -5.96 9.89 1.10
N CYS A 201 -5.67 11.15 0.75
CA CYS A 201 -4.34 11.58 0.34
C CYS A 201 -3.97 12.91 0.99
N ARG A 202 -2.66 13.14 1.15
CA ARG A 202 -2.14 14.29 1.89
C ARG A 202 -2.60 15.62 1.29
N GLU A 203 -2.71 15.70 -0.02
CA GLU A 203 -3.11 16.91 -0.74
C GLU A 203 -4.56 17.31 -0.40
N ASP A 204 -5.52 16.40 -0.62
CA ASP A 204 -6.95 16.65 -0.40
C ASP A 204 -7.24 16.91 1.10
N LEU A 205 -6.63 16.13 1.99
CA LEU A 205 -6.81 16.29 3.43
C LEU A 205 -6.23 17.61 3.95
N ASN A 206 -5.07 18.03 3.46
CA ASN A 206 -4.50 19.33 3.84
C ASN A 206 -5.35 20.49 3.36
N GLN A 207 -6.01 20.36 2.21
CA GLN A 207 -6.91 21.38 1.71
C GLN A 207 -8.09 21.59 2.65
N VAL A 208 -8.66 20.52 3.22
CA VAL A 208 -9.74 20.64 4.20
C VAL A 208 -9.22 21.14 5.55
N LEU A 209 -8.14 20.54 6.07
CA LEU A 209 -7.69 20.78 7.45
C LEU A 209 -6.97 22.13 7.68
N LYS A 210 -6.60 22.87 6.64
CA LYS A 210 -5.86 24.15 6.76
C LYS A 210 -6.67 25.42 6.49
N VAL A 211 -7.91 25.32 6.01
CA VAL A 211 -8.64 26.48 5.44
C VAL A 211 -9.27 27.41 6.49
N HIS A 212 -9.20 27.09 7.78
CA HIS A 212 -9.92 27.85 8.80
C HIS A 212 -9.08 28.99 9.41
N ASP A 213 -9.52 30.23 9.18
CA ASP A 213 -9.04 31.38 9.94
C ASP A 213 -9.65 31.38 11.35
N LEU A 214 -8.81 31.15 12.36
CA LEU A 214 -9.22 31.07 13.76
C LEU A 214 -8.95 32.37 14.53
N SER A 215 -8.43 33.42 13.87
CA SER A 215 -7.96 34.66 14.52
C SER A 215 -9.05 35.40 15.30
N HIS A 216 -10.31 35.18 14.94
CA HIS A 216 -11.48 35.77 15.59
C HIS A 216 -11.90 35.06 16.89
N LEU A 217 -11.37 33.86 17.17
CA LEU A 217 -11.70 33.07 18.36
C LEU A 217 -10.80 33.41 19.55
N VAL A 218 -11.25 33.09 20.76
CA VAL A 218 -10.41 33.21 21.96
C VAL A 218 -9.31 32.15 21.97
N ARG A 219 -8.16 32.48 22.60
CA ARG A 219 -6.95 31.65 22.56
C ARG A 219 -7.17 30.19 22.93
N HIS A 220 -8.02 29.89 23.91
CA HIS A 220 -8.28 28.51 24.31
C HIS A 220 -8.97 27.71 23.20
N GLU A 221 -9.95 28.31 22.50
CA GLU A 221 -10.67 27.68 21.39
C GLU A 221 -9.76 27.42 20.20
N GLN A 222 -8.88 28.39 19.88
CA GLN A 222 -7.85 28.23 18.85
C GLN A 222 -6.98 27.00 19.13
N LEU A 223 -6.47 26.87 20.36
CA LEU A 223 -5.61 25.75 20.75
C LEU A 223 -6.32 24.39 20.65
N VAL A 224 -7.59 24.32 21.04
CA VAL A 224 -8.38 23.08 20.92
C VAL A 224 -8.61 22.73 19.45
N ILE A 225 -8.97 23.70 18.61
CA ILE A 225 -9.21 23.46 17.17
C ILE A 225 -7.92 23.09 16.44
N GLU A 226 -6.81 23.77 16.73
CA GLU A 226 -5.49 23.42 16.20
C GLU A 226 -5.08 22.00 16.58
N TRP A 227 -5.33 21.60 17.82
CA TRP A 227 -5.08 20.25 18.30
C TRP A 227 -5.97 19.22 17.59
N ILE A 228 -7.28 19.51 17.39
CA ILE A 228 -8.18 18.66 16.61
C ILE A 228 -7.65 18.45 15.19
N ASN A 229 -7.17 19.50 14.54
CA ASN A 229 -6.58 19.40 13.20
C ASN A 229 -5.34 18.52 13.18
N GLN A 230 -4.45 18.66 14.17
CA GLN A 230 -3.28 17.80 14.29
C GLN A 230 -3.66 16.33 14.46
N CYS A 231 -4.65 16.04 15.32
CA CYS A 231 -5.17 14.69 15.51
C CYS A 231 -5.80 14.13 14.23
N CYS A 232 -6.56 14.93 13.49
CA CYS A 232 -7.15 14.51 12.21
C CYS A 232 -6.07 14.21 11.16
N VAL A 233 -5.04 15.06 11.04
CA VAL A 233 -3.88 14.78 10.16
C VAL A 233 -3.21 13.48 10.58
N GLN A 234 -2.94 13.30 11.88
CA GLN A 234 -2.30 12.10 12.38
C GLN A 234 -3.14 10.84 12.13
N ALA A 235 -4.46 10.92 12.28
CA ALA A 235 -5.35 9.77 12.09
C ALA A 235 -5.54 9.40 10.62
N LEU A 236 -5.64 10.38 9.72
CA LEU A 236 -5.99 10.18 8.32
C LEU A 236 -4.77 10.08 7.40
N CYS A 237 -3.64 10.68 7.76
CA CYS A 237 -2.42 10.62 6.95
C CYS A 237 -1.45 9.51 7.39
N THR A 238 -1.73 8.75 8.45
CA THR A 238 -0.91 7.58 8.79
C THR A 238 -1.17 6.44 7.80
N GLY A 239 -0.22 6.21 6.90
CA GLY A 239 -0.26 5.11 5.91
C GLY A 239 -0.63 5.53 4.49
N VAL A 240 -0.63 6.83 4.19
CA VAL A 240 -0.69 7.37 2.82
C VAL A 240 0.66 7.97 2.44
#